data_AF-A0A0R0M4Q5-F1
#
_entry.id   AF-A0A0R0M4Q5-F1
#
_cell.length_a   1.000
_cell.length_b   1.000
_cell.length_c   1.000
_cell.angle_alpha   90.00
_cell.angle_beta   90.00
_cell.angle_gamma   90.00
#
_symmetry.space_group_name_H-M   'P 1'
#
loop_
_entity.id
_entity.type
_entity.pdbx_description
1 polymer ?
#
loop_
_entity_poly.entity_id
_entity_poly.type
_entity_poly.pdbx_seq_one_letter_code
_entity_poly.pdbx_strand_id
1 'polypeptide(L)'
;MDFSMNFNEPNETEENKTEELDRGGFKRQLKKLIYTAAEISPVSQAQWEKLLEIYNFASLSIELIIQTICRNNAFYSQERLSLNFPSISPRIPLSANQQIALEMALSNSPITVISGTGATGKTSIAKNLAQVAIDSSHKVLILAHNLASLSPYYNLTNYPLVLSQQGDYYQKVINRLRYDNLAQAKMDYLPLHLLPDVELSKLRTPAKLERWLPIIENNSYQQLADILKLESEFQNLTQARLHLLAYRLKQLLPFLQEQLRLNQIYNHLSQAGIEEIARQLLANPQITITGTVAEFMQVENRLLWETSFDIIIVEEANRLHWIQLLFLAGLCKKLVLFGEDIPPRYGQPKKSIPYPYNCLQFNCFQWLQSHLSPAYVYTLKEQFRLHSAMAKIVYPSICNHWVYSQSHYIDNSLSGVNLSQINRRVVWQDVSDTMVGDKPIAENMIRFLEKLIRNHDGQVMSEIGMITFSPTQTDAIKEILPTISSIYQNQLFVGTAGEWSGKERKIIMVNCSGNPKDISVEDINIALTRAKDYLFLFGDCDVWLRYNSPLKALLYHPAVSQERQVVI
;
A
#
# COMPACT_ATOMS: atom_id res chain seq x y z
N MET A 1 75.88 17.93 3.84
CA MET A 1 74.79 17.26 4.59
C MET A 1 73.57 18.16 4.42
N ASP A 2 72.99 18.28 3.23
CA ASP A 2 72.39 17.21 2.39
C ASP A 2 71.37 16.42 3.20
N PHE A 3 70.11 16.28 2.78
CA PHE A 3 69.74 15.88 1.44
C PHE A 3 68.44 16.51 0.92
N SER A 4 68.50 16.70 -0.40
CA SER A 4 67.52 17.17 -1.36
C SER A 4 66.48 16.12 -1.75
N MET A 5 65.41 16.64 -2.36
CA MET A 5 64.39 15.94 -3.13
C MET A 5 64.94 14.90 -4.11
N ASN A 6 64.22 13.80 -4.27
CA ASN A 6 64.14 13.08 -5.55
C ASN A 6 62.67 12.78 -5.85
N PHE A 7 62.16 13.46 -6.88
CA PHE A 7 61.03 13.00 -7.67
C PHE A 7 61.47 11.74 -8.41
N ASN A 8 60.78 10.62 -8.20
CA ASN A 8 60.78 9.55 -9.18
C ASN A 8 59.37 9.50 -9.79
N GLU A 9 59.38 9.59 -11.12
CA GLU A 9 58.24 9.54 -12.04
C GLU A 9 57.36 8.30 -11.78
N PRO A 10 56.04 8.39 -12.04
CA PRO A 10 55.23 7.20 -12.17
C PRO A 10 55.62 6.53 -13.50
N ASN A 11 56.19 5.32 -13.42
CA ASN A 11 56.28 4.45 -14.57
C ASN A 11 54.88 4.24 -15.14
N GLU A 12 54.72 4.65 -16.40
CA GLU A 12 53.58 4.36 -17.24
C GLU A 12 53.35 2.84 -17.37
N THR A 13 52.09 2.49 -17.63
CA THR A 13 51.60 1.19 -18.12
C THR A 13 51.41 0.05 -17.11
N GLU A 14 50.52 0.25 -16.13
CA GLU A 14 49.53 -0.80 -15.86
C GLU A 14 48.28 -0.49 -16.70
N GLU A 15 48.15 -1.21 -17.81
CA GLU A 15 46.93 -1.27 -18.61
C GLU A 15 45.73 -1.48 -17.69
N ASN A 16 44.80 -0.52 -17.68
CA ASN A 16 43.44 -0.69 -17.19
C ASN A 16 42.76 -1.83 -17.96
N LYS A 17 43.01 -3.08 -17.56
CA LYS A 17 42.11 -4.17 -17.83
C LYS A 17 40.96 -4.02 -16.85
N THR A 18 39.88 -3.39 -17.31
CA THR A 18 38.54 -3.68 -16.81
C THR A 18 38.32 -5.19 -16.96
N GLU A 19 38.67 -5.97 -15.93
CA GLU A 19 38.23 -7.35 -15.81
C GLU A 19 36.69 -7.31 -15.83
N GLU A 20 36.08 -7.84 -16.90
CA GLU A 20 34.65 -8.10 -16.91
C GLU A 20 34.30 -8.92 -15.67
N LEU A 21 33.45 -8.37 -14.82
CA LEU A 21 33.06 -9.07 -13.61
C LEU A 21 32.16 -10.25 -13.96
N ASP A 22 32.76 -11.41 -14.10
CA ASP A 22 32.02 -12.64 -14.29
C ASP A 22 31.23 -13.01 -13.02
N ARG A 23 30.27 -13.93 -13.18
CA ARG A 23 29.43 -14.46 -12.09
C ARG A 23 30.26 -15.00 -10.92
N GLY A 24 31.47 -15.50 -11.18
CA GLY A 24 32.40 -16.03 -10.18
C GLY A 24 33.12 -14.95 -9.38
N GLY A 25 33.39 -13.78 -9.99
CA GLY A 25 33.96 -12.60 -9.35
C GLY A 25 33.00 -12.00 -8.32
N PHE A 26 31.74 -11.82 -8.70
CA PHE A 26 30.69 -11.32 -7.80
C PHE A 26 30.49 -12.25 -6.60
N LYS A 27 30.41 -13.56 -6.84
CA LYS A 27 30.26 -14.59 -5.78
C LYS A 27 31.44 -14.60 -4.80
N ARG A 28 32.68 -14.46 -5.29
CA ARG A 28 33.89 -14.42 -4.45
C ARG A 28 33.93 -13.18 -3.55
N GLN A 29 33.54 -12.02 -4.06
CA GLN A 29 33.53 -10.80 -3.26
C GLN A 29 32.34 -10.71 -2.29
N LEU A 30 31.17 -11.24 -2.65
CA LEU A 30 30.04 -11.39 -1.70
C LEU A 30 30.46 -12.27 -0.51
N LYS A 31 31.13 -13.40 -0.77
CA LYS A 31 31.73 -14.23 0.28
C LYS A 31 32.74 -13.44 1.12
N LYS A 32 33.60 -12.64 0.49
CA LYS A 32 34.59 -11.82 1.21
C LYS A 32 33.89 -10.82 2.15
N LEU A 33 32.87 -10.10 1.68
CA LEU A 33 32.04 -9.18 2.48
C LEU A 33 31.43 -9.87 3.71
N ILE A 34 30.91 -11.09 3.54
CA ILE A 34 30.33 -11.91 4.62
C ILE A 34 31.37 -12.22 5.69
N TYR A 35 32.58 -12.64 5.31
CA TYR A 35 33.61 -13.07 6.27
C TYR A 35 34.47 -11.92 6.84
N THR A 36 34.40 -10.71 6.27
CA THR A 36 35.15 -9.54 6.76
C THR A 36 34.38 -8.62 7.69
N ALA A 37 33.06 -8.80 7.83
CA ALA A 37 32.26 -7.99 8.74
C ALA A 37 32.50 -8.45 10.20
N ALA A 38 33.12 -7.59 11.01
CA ALA A 38 33.26 -7.82 12.45
C ALA A 38 31.89 -7.63 13.13
N GLU A 39 31.51 -8.58 14.00
CA GLU A 39 30.25 -8.64 14.75
C GLU A 39 28.97 -8.65 13.89
N ILE A 40 28.72 -9.79 13.26
CA ILE A 40 27.46 -10.04 12.55
C ILE A 40 26.43 -10.56 13.56
N SER A 41 25.27 -9.91 13.65
CA SER A 41 24.16 -10.43 14.47
C SER A 41 23.77 -11.85 14.02
N PRO A 42 23.25 -12.72 14.92
CA PRO A 42 22.80 -14.07 14.53
C PRO A 42 21.80 -14.07 13.37
N VAL A 43 20.97 -13.03 13.29
CA VAL A 43 19.99 -12.82 12.22
C VAL A 43 20.70 -12.53 10.89
N SER A 44 21.64 -11.59 10.89
CA SER A 44 22.41 -11.25 9.70
C SER A 44 23.25 -12.43 9.20
N GLN A 45 23.85 -13.21 10.10
CA GLN A 45 24.62 -14.41 9.73
C GLN A 45 23.72 -15.44 9.02
N ALA A 46 22.52 -15.68 9.57
CA ALA A 46 21.54 -16.59 8.97
C ALA A 46 21.12 -16.17 7.56
N GLN A 47 20.88 -14.87 7.36
CA GLN A 47 20.52 -14.30 6.07
C GLN A 47 21.64 -14.52 5.05
N TRP A 48 22.89 -14.32 5.47
CA TRP A 48 24.07 -14.51 4.61
C TRP A 48 24.28 -15.97 4.22
N GLU A 49 24.14 -16.90 5.16
CA GLU A 49 24.24 -18.34 4.89
C GLU A 49 23.19 -18.79 3.87
N LYS A 50 21.93 -18.37 4.05
CA LYS A 50 20.86 -18.69 3.11
C LYS A 50 21.06 -18.01 1.75
N LEU A 51 21.57 -16.78 1.73
CA LEU A 51 21.91 -16.11 0.47
C LEU A 51 22.97 -16.90 -0.31
N LEU A 52 24.01 -17.42 0.36
CA LEU A 52 25.03 -18.27 -0.27
C LEU A 52 24.44 -19.56 -0.86
N GLU A 53 23.46 -20.15 -0.21
CA GLU A 53 22.70 -21.30 -0.71
C GLU A 53 21.90 -20.94 -1.96
N ILE A 54 21.13 -19.83 -1.91
CA ILE A 54 20.39 -19.28 -3.04
C ILE A 54 21.31 -19.05 -4.25
N TYR A 55 22.54 -18.57 -4.05
CA TYR A 55 23.51 -18.37 -5.14
C TYR A 55 23.95 -19.68 -5.82
N ASN A 56 23.87 -20.81 -5.13
CA ASN A 56 24.15 -22.12 -5.74
C ASN A 56 22.97 -22.59 -6.60
N PHE A 57 21.75 -22.19 -6.25
CA PHE A 57 20.50 -22.55 -6.93
C PHE A 57 19.70 -21.30 -7.29
N ALA A 58 20.31 -20.44 -8.11
CA ALA A 58 19.76 -19.13 -8.44
C ALA A 58 18.42 -19.25 -9.19
N SER A 59 17.39 -18.56 -8.68
CA SER A 59 16.13 -18.36 -9.41
C SER A 59 16.35 -17.46 -10.65
N LEU A 60 15.42 -17.51 -11.59
CA LEU A 60 15.46 -16.61 -12.76
C LEU A 60 15.40 -15.13 -12.35
N SER A 61 14.71 -14.81 -11.25
CA SER A 61 14.60 -13.47 -10.70
C SER A 61 15.95 -12.93 -10.22
N ILE A 62 16.70 -13.71 -9.44
CA ILE A 62 18.02 -13.28 -8.95
C ILE A 62 19.05 -13.27 -10.09
N GLU A 63 18.98 -14.22 -11.02
CA GLU A 63 19.87 -14.25 -12.18
C GLU A 63 19.70 -13.01 -13.06
N LEU A 64 18.47 -12.58 -13.31
CA LEU A 64 18.20 -11.37 -14.07
C LEU A 64 18.78 -10.12 -13.40
N ILE A 65 18.63 -9.98 -12.07
CA ILE A 65 19.23 -8.88 -11.30
C ILE A 65 20.75 -8.90 -11.44
N ILE A 66 21.39 -10.06 -11.22
CA ILE A 66 22.85 -10.19 -11.30
C ILE A 66 23.36 -9.87 -12.71
N GLN A 67 22.71 -10.37 -13.76
CA GLN A 67 23.08 -10.07 -15.15
C GLN A 67 22.97 -8.57 -15.46
N THR A 68 21.93 -7.92 -14.96
CA THR A 68 21.75 -6.46 -15.11
C THR A 68 22.88 -5.70 -14.41
N ILE A 69 23.26 -6.12 -13.19
CA ILE A 69 24.39 -5.54 -12.45
C ILE A 69 25.71 -5.74 -13.20
N CYS A 70 26.04 -6.98 -13.59
CA CYS A 70 27.31 -7.29 -14.26
C CYS A 70 27.48 -6.52 -15.57
N ARG A 71 26.40 -6.34 -16.34
CA ARG A 71 26.43 -5.67 -17.66
C ARG A 71 26.31 -4.15 -17.61
N ASN A 72 25.99 -3.56 -16.46
CA ASN A 72 25.58 -2.15 -16.29
C ASN A 72 24.49 -1.67 -17.27
N ASN A 73 23.69 -2.58 -17.82
CA ASN A 73 22.80 -2.26 -18.91
C ASN A 73 21.56 -3.15 -18.85
N ALA A 74 20.50 -2.68 -19.49
CA ALA A 74 19.24 -3.38 -19.63
C ALA A 74 19.47 -4.78 -20.19
N PHE A 75 19.35 -5.78 -19.32
CA PHE A 75 19.34 -7.17 -19.70
C PHE A 75 17.89 -7.63 -19.90
N TYR A 76 17.65 -8.34 -20.99
CA TYR A 76 16.37 -8.97 -21.28
C TYR A 76 16.55 -10.49 -21.33
N SER A 77 15.89 -11.21 -20.44
CA SER A 77 15.91 -12.66 -20.44
C SER A 77 14.96 -13.21 -21.51
N GLN A 78 15.46 -14.15 -22.31
CA GLN A 78 14.64 -14.94 -23.23
C GLN A 78 13.81 -16.00 -22.49
N GLU A 79 14.32 -16.48 -21.34
CA GLU A 79 13.61 -17.44 -20.50
C GLU A 79 12.43 -16.75 -19.80
N ARG A 80 11.28 -17.43 -19.81
CA ARG A 80 10.02 -16.94 -19.25
C ARG A 80 9.51 -17.92 -18.21
N LEU A 81 8.87 -17.40 -17.17
CA LEU A 81 8.20 -18.22 -16.17
C LEU A 81 6.98 -18.93 -16.77
N SER A 82 6.50 -19.96 -16.10
CA SER A 82 5.28 -20.69 -16.43
C SER A 82 4.20 -20.47 -15.36
N LEU A 83 3.99 -19.22 -14.94
CA LEU A 83 2.92 -18.87 -13.99
C LEU A 83 1.55 -18.86 -14.68
N ASN A 84 1.50 -18.39 -15.94
CA ASN A 84 0.33 -18.51 -16.83
C ASN A 84 -0.98 -18.02 -16.18
N PHE A 85 -0.95 -16.83 -15.58
CA PHE A 85 -2.15 -16.22 -15.01
C PHE A 85 -3.24 -16.05 -16.09
N PRO A 86 -4.53 -16.21 -15.72
CA PRO A 86 -5.64 -16.05 -16.66
C PRO A 86 -5.80 -14.58 -17.09
N SER A 87 -6.58 -14.36 -18.16
CA SER A 87 -7.04 -13.01 -18.53
C SER A 87 -8.04 -12.49 -17.48
N ILE A 88 -7.89 -11.23 -17.03
CA ILE A 88 -8.54 -10.76 -15.80
C ILE A 88 -9.63 -9.73 -16.06
N SER A 89 -10.69 -9.87 -15.28
CA SER A 89 -11.60 -8.78 -14.92
C SER A 89 -11.22 -8.31 -13.50
N PRO A 90 -10.58 -7.14 -13.33
CA PRO A 90 -10.09 -6.72 -12.02
C PRO A 90 -11.27 -6.53 -11.07
N ARG A 91 -11.18 -7.10 -9.86
CA ARG A 91 -12.27 -7.01 -8.85
C ARG A 91 -12.42 -5.58 -8.31
N ILE A 92 -11.31 -4.86 -8.26
CA ILE A 92 -11.28 -3.44 -7.90
C ILE A 92 -11.10 -2.66 -9.21
N PRO A 93 -11.94 -1.66 -9.49
CA PRO A 93 -11.81 -0.88 -10.72
C PRO A 93 -10.43 -0.23 -10.81
N LEU A 94 -9.78 -0.43 -11.95
CA LEU A 94 -8.45 0.11 -12.27
C LEU A 94 -8.57 0.99 -13.52
N SER A 95 -7.80 2.08 -13.56
CA SER A 95 -7.62 2.87 -14.78
C SER A 95 -6.90 2.06 -15.87
N ALA A 96 -6.86 2.59 -17.10
CA ALA A 96 -6.09 1.98 -18.18
C ALA A 96 -4.59 1.80 -17.85
N ASN A 97 -3.95 2.80 -17.23
CA ASN A 97 -2.52 2.70 -16.89
C ASN A 97 -2.27 1.69 -15.74
N GLN A 98 -3.20 1.63 -14.77
CA GLN A 98 -3.12 0.62 -13.72
C GLN A 98 -3.38 -0.79 -14.25
N GLN A 99 -4.23 -0.96 -15.27
CA GLN A 99 -4.43 -2.23 -15.95
C GLN A 99 -3.17 -2.68 -16.69
N ILE A 100 -2.49 -1.78 -17.42
CA ILE A 100 -1.20 -2.08 -18.06
C ILE A 100 -0.16 -2.53 -17.01
N ALA A 101 -0.08 -1.82 -15.89
CA ALA A 101 0.82 -2.18 -14.79
C ALA A 101 0.47 -3.57 -14.19
N LEU A 102 -0.82 -3.86 -14.03
CA LEU A 102 -1.31 -5.16 -13.57
C LEU A 102 -0.93 -6.27 -14.57
N GLU A 103 -1.19 -6.08 -15.86
CA GLU A 103 -0.84 -7.03 -16.94
C GLU A 103 0.67 -7.30 -16.96
N MET A 104 1.50 -6.27 -16.80
CA MET A 104 2.95 -6.44 -16.68
C MET A 104 3.32 -7.30 -15.46
N ALA A 105 2.67 -7.07 -14.31
CA ALA A 105 2.89 -7.85 -13.09
C ALA A 105 2.39 -9.29 -13.21
N LEU A 106 1.42 -9.57 -14.08
CA LEU A 106 0.91 -10.93 -14.34
C LEU A 106 1.62 -11.61 -15.51
N SER A 107 2.41 -10.88 -16.28
CA SER A 107 3.20 -11.49 -17.34
C SER A 107 4.16 -12.54 -16.76
N ASN A 108 4.62 -13.45 -17.62
CA ASN A 108 5.62 -14.45 -17.26
C ASN A 108 7.05 -13.87 -17.12
N SER A 109 7.19 -12.57 -16.87
CA SER A 109 8.46 -11.95 -16.48
C SER A 109 8.85 -12.38 -15.06
N PRO A 110 10.15 -12.65 -14.81
CA PRO A 110 10.62 -13.03 -13.49
C PRO A 110 10.62 -11.86 -12.51
N ILE A 111 10.85 -10.64 -12.99
CA ILE A 111 10.78 -9.43 -12.18
C ILE A 111 9.82 -8.43 -12.80
N THR A 112 9.13 -7.67 -11.95
CA THR A 112 8.36 -6.50 -12.36
C THR A 112 8.53 -5.40 -11.33
N VAL A 113 8.88 -4.20 -11.79
CA VAL A 113 9.08 -3.00 -10.97
C VAL A 113 8.05 -1.97 -11.36
N ILE A 114 7.14 -1.65 -10.44
CA ILE A 114 6.11 -0.64 -10.63
C ILE A 114 6.40 0.52 -9.69
N SER A 115 6.80 1.66 -10.28
CA SER A 115 7.03 2.89 -9.55
C SER A 115 5.85 3.84 -9.67
N GLY A 116 5.70 4.70 -8.68
CA GLY A 116 4.76 5.81 -8.74
C GLY A 116 4.78 6.61 -7.46
N THR A 117 4.44 7.88 -7.54
CA THR A 117 4.33 8.76 -6.37
C THR A 117 3.20 8.36 -5.43
N GLY A 118 3.03 9.07 -4.31
CA GLY A 118 1.86 8.91 -3.47
C GLY A 118 0.55 9.08 -4.26
N ALA A 119 -0.47 8.29 -3.91
CA ALA A 119 -1.81 8.30 -4.50
C ALA A 119 -2.00 7.78 -5.94
N THR A 120 -1.02 7.06 -6.50
CA THR A 120 -1.14 6.45 -7.84
C THR A 120 -1.92 5.12 -7.87
N GLY A 121 -2.34 4.60 -6.72
CA GLY A 121 -3.09 3.35 -6.60
C GLY A 121 -2.27 2.06 -6.71
N LYS A 122 -0.96 2.11 -6.41
CA LYS A 122 -0.05 0.93 -6.35
C LYS A 122 -0.66 -0.24 -5.57
N THR A 123 -1.18 0.03 -4.38
CA THR A 123 -1.81 -0.98 -3.52
C THR A 123 -3.07 -1.61 -4.14
N SER A 124 -3.82 -0.88 -4.97
CA SER A 124 -4.96 -1.45 -5.70
C SER A 124 -4.50 -2.45 -6.77
N ILE A 125 -3.38 -2.17 -7.45
CA ILE A 125 -2.76 -3.09 -8.40
C ILE A 125 -2.26 -4.33 -7.67
N ALA A 126 -1.46 -4.14 -6.61
CA ALA A 126 -0.88 -5.21 -5.81
C ALA A 126 -1.96 -6.12 -5.17
N LYS A 127 -3.09 -5.55 -4.73
CA LYS A 127 -4.23 -6.31 -4.23
C LYS A 127 -4.94 -7.13 -5.32
N ASN A 128 -5.13 -6.58 -6.52
CA ASN A 128 -5.67 -7.36 -7.65
C ASN A 128 -4.71 -8.49 -8.03
N LEU A 129 -3.41 -8.23 -8.08
CA LEU A 129 -2.37 -9.22 -8.36
C LEU A 129 -2.39 -10.35 -7.32
N ALA A 130 -2.40 -10.00 -6.03
CA ALA A 130 -2.49 -10.98 -4.95
C ALA A 130 -3.76 -11.83 -5.07
N GLN A 131 -4.91 -11.21 -5.35
CA GLN A 131 -6.17 -11.94 -5.50
C GLN A 131 -6.13 -12.93 -6.67
N VAL A 132 -5.59 -12.51 -7.82
CA VAL A 132 -5.47 -13.38 -9.00
C VAL A 132 -4.53 -14.54 -8.74
N ALA A 133 -3.43 -14.29 -8.01
CA ALA A 133 -2.51 -15.34 -7.61
C ALA A 133 -3.14 -16.34 -6.63
N ILE A 134 -3.95 -15.86 -5.68
CA ILE A 134 -4.72 -16.71 -4.77
C ILE A 134 -5.76 -17.53 -5.52
N ASP A 135 -6.51 -16.91 -6.43
CA ASP A 135 -7.54 -17.57 -7.24
C ASP A 135 -6.93 -18.64 -8.17
N SER A 136 -5.66 -18.47 -8.55
CA SER A 136 -4.89 -19.42 -9.37
C SER A 136 -4.07 -20.40 -8.53
N SER A 137 -4.32 -20.49 -7.21
CA SER A 137 -3.65 -21.45 -6.32
C SER A 137 -2.13 -21.30 -6.25
N HIS A 138 -1.62 -20.07 -6.34
CA HIS A 138 -0.19 -19.79 -6.16
C HIS A 138 0.16 -19.50 -4.70
N LYS A 139 1.39 -19.85 -4.30
CA LYS A 139 1.95 -19.46 -3.00
C LYS A 139 2.41 -18.01 -3.05
N VAL A 140 1.74 -17.16 -2.27
CA VAL A 140 1.93 -15.70 -2.26
C VAL A 140 2.53 -15.25 -0.94
N LEU A 141 3.58 -14.45 -1.00
CA LEU A 141 4.12 -13.68 0.13
C LEU A 141 4.02 -12.19 -0.17
N ILE A 142 3.48 -11.41 0.77
CA ILE A 142 3.32 -9.96 0.66
C ILE A 142 4.09 -9.29 1.79
N LEU A 143 5.06 -8.46 1.46
CA LEU A 143 5.90 -7.76 2.42
C LEU A 143 5.78 -6.24 2.27
N ALA A 144 5.94 -5.53 3.38
CA ALA A 144 6.10 -4.07 3.41
C ALA A 144 7.12 -3.69 4.48
N HIS A 145 7.55 -2.43 4.53
CA HIS A 145 8.38 -1.97 5.65
C HIS A 145 7.53 -1.52 6.83
N ASN A 146 6.42 -0.83 6.55
CA ASN A 146 5.46 -0.40 7.55
C ASN A 146 4.29 -1.37 7.65
N LEU A 147 3.95 -1.81 8.87
CA LEU A 147 2.79 -2.69 9.12
C LEU A 147 1.46 -2.07 8.64
N ALA A 148 1.33 -0.74 8.70
CA ALA A 148 0.14 -0.02 8.26
C ALA A 148 -0.19 -0.25 6.77
N SER A 149 0.85 -0.40 5.94
CA SER A 149 0.74 -0.67 4.50
C SER A 149 0.13 -2.03 4.18
N LEU A 150 0.14 -2.96 5.14
CA LEU A 150 -0.41 -4.31 4.98
C LEU A 150 -1.90 -4.41 5.27
N SER A 151 -2.49 -3.39 5.91
CA SER A 151 -3.92 -3.37 6.25
C SER A 151 -4.88 -3.70 5.08
N PRO A 152 -4.63 -3.31 3.81
CA PRO A 152 -5.52 -3.60 2.70
C PRO A 152 -5.57 -5.08 2.32
N TYR A 153 -4.56 -5.86 2.71
CA TYR A 153 -4.41 -7.29 2.43
C TYR A 153 -5.03 -8.16 3.52
N TYR A 154 -5.29 -7.63 4.72
CA TYR A 154 -5.86 -8.45 5.77
C TYR A 154 -7.18 -9.09 5.37
N ASN A 155 -7.97 -8.49 4.48
CA ASN A 155 -9.27 -9.02 4.04
C ASN A 155 -9.20 -9.81 2.71
N LEU A 156 -8.06 -10.39 2.35
CA LEU A 156 -7.96 -11.31 1.22
C LEU A 156 -8.74 -12.61 1.48
N THR A 157 -9.20 -13.26 0.40
CA THR A 157 -10.17 -14.36 0.47
C THR A 157 -9.64 -15.64 1.12
N ASN A 158 -8.33 -15.86 1.13
CA ASN A 158 -7.70 -17.03 1.75
C ASN A 158 -7.26 -16.80 3.20
N TYR A 159 -7.68 -15.69 3.83
CA TYR A 159 -7.35 -15.32 5.21
C TYR A 159 -5.85 -15.31 5.49
N PRO A 160 -5.11 -14.28 5.05
CA PRO A 160 -3.66 -14.31 5.11
C PRO A 160 -3.15 -14.40 6.55
N LEU A 161 -2.07 -15.17 6.73
CA LEU A 161 -1.31 -15.23 7.96
C LEU A 161 -0.48 -13.95 8.10
N VAL A 162 -0.68 -13.19 9.18
CA VAL A 162 0.11 -12.00 9.50
C VAL A 162 1.21 -12.39 10.49
N LEU A 163 2.48 -12.22 10.11
CA LEU A 163 3.63 -12.68 10.93
C LEU A 163 3.65 -12.08 12.34
N SER A 164 3.28 -10.81 12.51
CA SER A 164 3.19 -10.16 13.83
C SER A 164 2.06 -10.67 14.72
N GLN A 165 1.14 -11.48 14.20
CA GLN A 165 -0.11 -11.86 14.89
C GLN A 165 -0.36 -13.38 14.92
N GLN A 166 0.69 -14.19 14.83
CA GLN A 166 0.60 -15.65 14.74
C GLN A 166 -0.21 -16.29 15.89
N GLY A 167 -0.10 -15.78 17.11
CA GLY A 167 -0.74 -16.36 18.30
C GLY A 167 -2.27 -16.44 18.26
N ASP A 168 -2.92 -15.50 17.55
CA ASP A 168 -4.39 -15.42 17.47
C ASP A 168 -4.94 -15.87 16.12
N TYR A 169 -4.10 -16.41 15.23
CA TYR A 169 -4.46 -16.59 13.83
C TYR A 169 -5.67 -17.53 13.64
N TYR A 170 -5.69 -18.68 14.31
CA TYR A 170 -6.80 -19.62 14.24
C TYR A 170 -8.14 -18.99 14.67
N GLN A 171 -8.12 -18.25 15.79
CA GLN A 171 -9.31 -17.57 16.30
C GLN A 171 -9.75 -16.42 15.39
N LYS A 172 -8.81 -15.70 14.76
CA LYS A 172 -9.11 -14.67 13.76
C LYS A 172 -9.80 -15.24 12.52
N VAL A 173 -9.34 -16.39 12.02
CA VAL A 173 -9.98 -17.09 10.89
C VAL A 173 -11.39 -17.50 11.25
N ILE A 174 -11.61 -18.10 12.43
CA ILE A 174 -12.95 -18.47 12.93
C ILE A 174 -13.87 -17.25 13.01
N ASN A 175 -13.40 -16.16 13.63
CA ASN A 175 -14.20 -14.94 13.78
C ASN A 175 -14.59 -14.36 12.42
N ARG A 176 -13.67 -14.32 11.45
CA ARG A 176 -14.01 -13.82 10.12
C ARG A 176 -14.91 -14.75 9.33
N LEU A 177 -14.70 -16.06 9.40
CA LEU A 177 -15.62 -17.03 8.81
C LEU A 177 -17.03 -16.77 9.33
N ARG A 178 -17.18 -16.57 10.64
CA ARG A 178 -18.46 -16.25 11.28
C ARG A 178 -19.06 -14.93 10.79
N TYR A 179 -18.34 -13.81 10.92
CA TYR A 179 -18.92 -12.48 10.73
C TYR A 179 -18.92 -12.00 9.28
N ASP A 180 -17.87 -12.29 8.52
CA ASP A 180 -17.67 -11.70 7.19
C ASP A 180 -18.26 -12.57 6.07
N ASN A 181 -18.31 -13.90 6.25
CA ASN A 181 -18.70 -14.83 5.18
C ASN A 181 -19.97 -15.63 5.50
N LEU A 182 -20.02 -16.33 6.63
CA LEU A 182 -21.17 -17.20 6.96
C LEU A 182 -22.41 -16.38 7.35
N ALA A 183 -22.25 -15.30 8.13
CA ALA A 183 -23.36 -14.41 8.47
C ALA A 183 -23.88 -13.56 7.30
N GLN A 184 -23.13 -13.46 6.19
CA GLN A 184 -23.50 -12.71 4.99
C GLN A 184 -23.48 -13.58 3.73
N ALA A 185 -23.87 -14.85 3.83
CA ALA A 185 -23.88 -15.77 2.70
C ALA A 185 -24.70 -15.20 1.53
N LYS A 186 -24.02 -14.79 0.45
CA LYS A 186 -24.66 -14.33 -0.78
C LYS A 186 -25.17 -15.53 -1.58
N MET A 187 -26.31 -16.06 -1.17
CA MET A 187 -26.98 -17.16 -1.85
C MET A 187 -27.85 -16.63 -2.99
N ASP A 188 -27.27 -16.42 -4.18
CA ASP A 188 -28.02 -16.06 -5.38
C ASP A 188 -28.21 -17.28 -6.30
N TYR A 189 -29.18 -18.14 -5.98
CA TYR A 189 -29.56 -19.26 -6.83
C TYR A 189 -30.69 -18.87 -7.78
N LEU A 190 -30.35 -18.19 -8.87
CA LEU A 190 -31.26 -18.07 -10.02
C LEU A 190 -30.77 -19.01 -11.13
N PRO A 191 -31.66 -19.85 -11.70
CA PRO A 191 -31.36 -20.56 -12.93
C PRO A 191 -30.81 -19.62 -14.00
N LEU A 192 -29.69 -19.98 -14.65
CA LEU A 192 -28.99 -19.15 -15.64
C LEU A 192 -29.89 -18.67 -16.81
N HIS A 193 -30.99 -19.38 -17.08
CA HIS A 193 -31.96 -19.03 -18.13
C HIS A 193 -32.95 -17.94 -17.72
N LEU A 194 -32.96 -17.51 -16.45
CA LEU A 194 -33.76 -16.38 -15.99
C LEU A 194 -32.93 -15.11 -16.05
N LEU A 195 -33.41 -14.14 -16.83
CA LEU A 195 -32.82 -12.80 -16.86
C LEU A 195 -32.83 -12.19 -15.45
N PRO A 196 -31.75 -11.53 -15.02
CA PRO A 196 -31.70 -10.86 -13.73
C PRO A 196 -32.83 -9.84 -13.61
N ASP A 197 -33.68 -10.02 -12.60
CA ASP A 197 -34.86 -9.21 -12.37
C ASP A 197 -34.64 -8.36 -11.12
N VAL A 198 -34.51 -7.04 -11.31
CA VAL A 198 -34.21 -6.07 -10.23
C VAL A 198 -35.32 -6.01 -9.19
N GLU A 199 -36.58 -6.27 -9.57
CA GLU A 199 -37.70 -6.26 -8.61
C GLU A 199 -37.73 -7.55 -7.79
N LEU A 200 -37.35 -8.68 -8.42
CA LEU A 200 -37.19 -9.95 -7.73
C LEU A 200 -36.02 -9.92 -6.74
N SER A 201 -34.90 -9.28 -7.09
CA SER A 201 -33.74 -9.21 -6.18
C SER A 201 -34.05 -8.42 -4.91
N LYS A 202 -34.92 -7.41 -4.98
CA LYS A 202 -35.38 -6.64 -3.80
C LYS A 202 -36.11 -7.49 -2.76
N LEU A 203 -36.70 -8.62 -3.14
CA LEU A 203 -37.50 -9.49 -2.26
C LEU A 203 -36.70 -10.60 -1.56
N ARG A 204 -35.42 -10.76 -1.91
CA ARG A 204 -34.63 -11.97 -1.58
C ARG A 204 -33.75 -11.86 -0.35
N THR A 205 -33.88 -10.78 0.43
CA THR A 205 -33.25 -10.71 1.77
C THR A 205 -33.96 -11.67 2.75
N PRO A 206 -33.27 -12.27 3.73
CA PRO A 206 -33.87 -13.22 4.68
C PRO A 206 -35.17 -12.71 5.33
N ALA A 207 -35.15 -11.50 5.88
CA ALA A 207 -36.33 -10.90 6.52
C ALA A 207 -37.52 -10.71 5.56
N LYS A 208 -37.25 -10.39 4.29
CA LYS A 208 -38.29 -10.29 3.26
C LYS A 208 -38.78 -11.66 2.84
N LEU A 209 -37.90 -12.66 2.69
CA LEU A 209 -38.32 -14.03 2.38
C LEU A 209 -39.19 -14.62 3.49
N GLU A 210 -38.86 -14.40 4.76
CA GLU A 210 -39.69 -14.80 5.89
C GLU A 210 -41.10 -14.19 5.84
N ARG A 211 -41.21 -12.91 5.44
CA ARG A 211 -42.50 -12.22 5.25
C ARG A 211 -43.25 -12.70 4.01
N TRP A 212 -42.56 -12.85 2.89
CA TRP A 212 -43.19 -13.04 1.57
C TRP A 212 -43.46 -14.51 1.24
N LEU A 213 -42.68 -15.47 1.73
CA LEU A 213 -42.90 -16.89 1.43
C LEU A 213 -44.31 -17.38 1.82
N PRO A 214 -44.85 -17.08 3.03
CA PRO A 214 -46.22 -17.46 3.38
C PRO A 214 -47.27 -16.79 2.48
N ILE A 215 -47.01 -15.56 2.04
CA ILE A 215 -47.90 -14.82 1.14
C ILE A 215 -47.88 -15.46 -0.25
N ILE A 216 -46.69 -15.80 -0.75
CA ILE A 216 -46.53 -16.43 -2.07
C ILE A 216 -47.16 -17.82 -2.06
N GLU A 217 -46.99 -18.60 -1.00
CA GLU A 217 -47.53 -19.95 -0.89
C GLU A 217 -49.07 -19.95 -0.87
N ASN A 218 -49.68 -19.10 -0.03
CA ASN A 218 -51.11 -19.15 0.26
C ASN A 218 -52.01 -18.37 -0.73
N ASN A 219 -51.45 -17.52 -1.59
CA ASN A 219 -52.25 -16.70 -2.52
C ASN A 219 -52.19 -17.21 -3.96
N SER A 220 -53.26 -17.02 -4.72
CA SER A 220 -53.28 -17.25 -6.18
C SER A 220 -52.52 -16.14 -6.94
N TYR A 221 -52.19 -16.38 -8.21
CA TYR A 221 -51.48 -15.40 -9.05
C TYR A 221 -52.13 -14.01 -9.08
N GLN A 222 -53.46 -13.95 -9.13
CA GLN A 222 -54.21 -12.70 -9.19
C GLN A 222 -54.17 -11.97 -7.84
N GLN A 223 -54.44 -12.68 -6.74
CA GLN A 223 -54.37 -12.13 -5.39
C GLN A 223 -52.96 -11.60 -5.06
N LEU A 224 -51.92 -12.29 -5.52
CA LEU A 224 -50.53 -11.91 -5.29
C LEU A 224 -50.17 -10.63 -6.05
N ALA A 225 -50.68 -10.45 -7.27
CA ALA A 225 -50.51 -9.21 -8.03
C ALA A 225 -51.22 -8.02 -7.36
N ASP A 226 -52.39 -8.25 -6.77
CA ASP A 226 -53.13 -7.22 -6.01
C ASP A 226 -52.40 -6.84 -4.71
N ILE A 227 -51.84 -7.82 -4.00
CA ILE A 227 -51.03 -7.58 -2.80
C ILE A 227 -49.74 -6.81 -3.16
N LEU A 228 -49.03 -7.18 -4.21
CA LEU A 228 -47.84 -6.46 -4.67
C LEU A 228 -48.16 -4.99 -5.01
N LYS A 229 -49.33 -4.72 -5.60
CA LYS A 229 -49.76 -3.35 -5.93
C LYS A 229 -49.94 -2.46 -4.69
N LEU A 230 -50.29 -3.03 -3.54
CA LEU A 230 -50.51 -2.30 -2.29
C LEU A 230 -49.22 -1.97 -1.55
N GLU A 231 -48.12 -2.68 -1.84
CA GLU A 231 -46.82 -2.45 -1.21
C GLU A 231 -46.09 -1.26 -1.81
N SER A 232 -45.60 -0.37 -0.95
CA SER A 232 -44.92 0.87 -1.35
C SER A 232 -43.71 0.64 -2.28
N GLU A 233 -43.04 -0.51 -2.16
CA GLU A 233 -41.89 -0.87 -2.99
C GLU A 233 -42.24 -1.12 -4.47
N PHE A 234 -43.50 -1.46 -4.79
CA PHE A 234 -43.94 -1.87 -6.13
C PHE A 234 -45.06 -1.00 -6.72
N GLN A 235 -45.49 0.07 -6.04
CA GLN A 235 -46.57 0.96 -6.47
C GLN A 235 -46.35 1.57 -7.87
N ASN A 236 -45.10 1.77 -8.28
CA ASN A 236 -44.75 2.35 -9.56
C ASN A 236 -44.73 1.35 -10.73
N LEU A 237 -44.98 0.06 -10.48
CA LEU A 237 -44.95 -0.96 -11.52
C LEU A 237 -46.26 -0.99 -12.31
N THR A 238 -46.15 -1.20 -13.63
CA THR A 238 -47.33 -1.40 -14.48
C THR A 238 -48.04 -2.70 -14.12
N GLN A 239 -49.36 -2.77 -14.40
CA GLN A 239 -50.16 -3.96 -14.09
C GLN A 239 -49.62 -5.23 -14.77
N ALA A 240 -49.18 -5.14 -16.03
CA ALA A 240 -48.53 -6.24 -16.73
C ALA A 240 -47.23 -6.71 -16.04
N ARG A 241 -46.46 -5.77 -15.48
CA ARG A 241 -45.23 -6.09 -14.76
C ARG A 241 -45.49 -6.74 -13.41
N LEU A 242 -46.53 -6.30 -12.70
CA LEU A 242 -46.98 -6.91 -11.44
C LEU A 242 -47.45 -8.36 -11.67
N HIS A 243 -48.21 -8.61 -12.73
CA HIS A 243 -48.61 -9.98 -13.10
C HIS A 243 -47.41 -10.86 -13.45
N LEU A 244 -46.43 -10.34 -14.20
CA LEU A 244 -45.21 -11.08 -14.52
C LEU A 244 -44.37 -11.40 -13.27
N LEU A 245 -44.26 -10.45 -12.34
CA LEU A 245 -43.55 -10.65 -11.07
C LEU A 245 -44.26 -11.69 -10.20
N ALA A 246 -45.58 -11.60 -10.07
CA ALA A 246 -46.39 -12.58 -9.34
C ALA A 246 -46.25 -13.99 -9.93
N TYR A 247 -46.27 -14.09 -11.27
CA TYR A 247 -46.03 -15.36 -11.96
C TYR A 247 -44.67 -15.95 -11.63
N ARG A 248 -43.60 -15.14 -11.72
CA ARG A 248 -42.22 -15.54 -11.42
C ARG A 248 -42.03 -15.94 -9.96
N LEU A 249 -42.61 -15.21 -9.01
CA LEU A 249 -42.51 -15.52 -7.58
C LEU A 249 -43.11 -16.88 -7.24
N LYS A 250 -44.26 -17.22 -7.83
CA LYS A 250 -44.88 -18.54 -7.68
C LYS A 250 -44.06 -19.65 -8.32
N GLN A 251 -43.52 -19.42 -9.51
CA GLN A 251 -42.65 -20.39 -10.19
C GLN A 251 -41.36 -20.66 -9.40
N LEU A 252 -40.81 -19.61 -8.77
CA LEU A 252 -39.57 -19.67 -8.00
C LEU A 252 -39.75 -20.04 -6.54
N LEU A 253 -40.98 -20.26 -6.07
CA LEU A 253 -41.29 -20.54 -4.67
C LEU A 253 -40.37 -21.63 -4.06
N PRO A 254 -40.13 -22.79 -4.71
CA PRO A 254 -39.24 -23.82 -4.15
C PRO A 254 -37.80 -23.33 -3.96
N PHE A 255 -37.29 -22.52 -4.90
CA PHE A 255 -35.94 -21.95 -4.81
C PHE A 255 -35.83 -20.90 -3.72
N LEU A 256 -36.88 -20.07 -3.54
CA LEU A 256 -36.92 -19.06 -2.48
C LEU A 256 -37.01 -19.70 -1.09
N GLN A 257 -37.76 -20.80 -0.95
CA GLN A 257 -37.81 -21.60 0.29
C GLN A 257 -36.44 -22.22 0.61
N GLU A 258 -35.79 -22.83 -0.37
CA GLU A 258 -34.47 -23.42 -0.18
C GLU A 258 -33.41 -22.36 0.14
N GLN A 259 -33.49 -21.19 -0.49
CA GLN A 259 -32.62 -20.05 -0.19
C GLN A 259 -32.77 -19.59 1.27
N LEU A 260 -34.00 -19.49 1.79
CA LEU A 260 -34.23 -19.16 3.19
C LEU A 260 -33.71 -20.26 4.12
N ARG A 261 -33.98 -21.53 3.80
CA ARG A 261 -33.52 -22.70 4.56
C ARG A 261 -32.00 -22.71 4.68
N LEU A 262 -31.29 -22.50 3.57
CA LEU A 262 -29.83 -22.43 3.56
C LEU A 262 -29.33 -21.25 4.40
N ASN A 263 -29.90 -20.05 4.25
CA ASN A 263 -29.52 -18.91 5.10
C ASN A 263 -29.70 -19.21 6.60
N GLN A 264 -30.78 -19.89 6.99
CA GLN A 264 -31.00 -20.31 8.37
C GLN A 264 -29.95 -21.34 8.82
N ILE A 265 -29.61 -22.33 7.98
CA ILE A 265 -28.55 -23.31 8.28
C ILE A 265 -27.19 -22.62 8.48
N TYR A 266 -26.84 -21.67 7.61
CA TYR A 266 -25.59 -20.91 7.70
C TYR A 266 -25.54 -20.01 8.94
N ASN A 267 -26.65 -19.39 9.30
CA ASN A 267 -26.76 -18.58 10.52
C ASN A 267 -26.72 -19.43 11.80
N HIS A 268 -27.11 -20.70 11.73
CA HIS A 268 -27.14 -21.64 12.86
C HIS A 268 -26.01 -22.68 12.83
N LEU A 269 -24.97 -22.46 12.02
CA LEU A 269 -23.85 -23.38 11.90
C LEU A 269 -23.16 -23.50 13.27
N SER A 270 -23.00 -24.74 13.76
CA SER A 270 -22.45 -24.98 15.09
C SER A 270 -21.01 -24.48 15.18
N GLN A 271 -20.57 -24.10 16.38
CA GLN A 271 -19.18 -23.71 16.64
C GLN A 271 -18.19 -24.77 16.10
N ALA A 272 -18.49 -26.06 16.31
CA ALA A 272 -17.69 -27.17 15.81
C ALA A 272 -17.61 -27.22 14.28
N GLY A 273 -18.69 -26.87 13.57
CA GLY A 273 -18.69 -26.82 12.10
C GLY A 273 -17.83 -25.68 11.56
N ILE A 274 -17.85 -24.51 12.20
CA ILE A 274 -16.99 -23.38 11.84
C ILE A 274 -15.51 -23.72 12.09
N GLU A 275 -15.22 -24.38 13.21
CA GLU A 275 -13.87 -24.84 13.54
C GLU A 275 -13.35 -25.89 12.56
N GLU A 276 -14.18 -26.81 12.10
CA GLU A 276 -13.82 -27.78 11.06
C GLU A 276 -13.46 -27.09 9.75
N ILE A 277 -14.30 -26.15 9.29
CA ILE A 277 -14.05 -25.36 8.08
C ILE A 277 -12.74 -24.58 8.22
N ALA A 278 -12.52 -23.92 9.36
CA ALA A 278 -11.28 -23.20 9.64
C ALA A 278 -10.07 -24.14 9.56
N ARG A 279 -10.14 -25.34 10.13
CA ARG A 279 -9.06 -26.32 10.08
C ARG A 279 -8.73 -26.75 8.66
N GLN A 280 -9.74 -27.02 7.83
CA GLN A 280 -9.55 -27.41 6.44
C GLN A 280 -8.94 -26.29 5.60
N LEU A 281 -9.39 -25.04 5.80
CA LEU A 281 -8.80 -23.88 5.15
C LEU A 281 -7.33 -23.68 5.54
N LEU A 282 -7.03 -23.89 6.83
CA LEU A 282 -5.70 -23.71 7.38
C LEU A 282 -4.73 -24.83 7.05
N ALA A 283 -5.24 -26.01 6.69
CA ALA A 283 -4.42 -27.10 6.16
C ALA A 283 -3.94 -26.83 4.73
N ASN A 284 -4.43 -25.77 4.06
CA ASN A 284 -4.02 -25.45 2.70
C ASN A 284 -2.57 -24.89 2.67
N PRO A 285 -1.64 -25.53 1.94
CA PRO A 285 -0.25 -25.06 1.84
C PRO A 285 -0.08 -23.76 1.04
N GLN A 286 -1.15 -23.18 0.49
CA GLN A 286 -1.16 -21.97 -0.34
C GLN A 286 -1.70 -20.72 0.40
N ILE A 287 -1.77 -20.77 1.73
CA ILE A 287 -2.13 -19.60 2.53
C ILE A 287 -1.15 -18.46 2.23
N THR A 288 -1.71 -17.28 1.96
CA THR A 288 -0.90 -16.09 1.77
C THR A 288 -0.26 -15.67 3.07
N ILE A 289 1.02 -15.38 3.02
CA ILE A 289 1.76 -14.87 4.17
C ILE A 289 1.94 -13.36 3.98
N THR A 290 1.70 -12.60 5.04
CA THR A 290 1.85 -11.15 5.07
C THR A 290 2.70 -10.76 6.29
N GLY A 291 3.59 -9.79 6.15
CA GLY A 291 4.39 -9.32 7.28
C GLY A 291 5.36 -8.23 6.90
N THR A 292 6.05 -7.65 7.88
CA THR A 292 7.10 -6.68 7.53
C THR A 292 8.34 -7.39 7.01
N VAL A 293 9.15 -6.72 6.19
CA VAL A 293 10.45 -7.26 5.74
C VAL A 293 11.32 -7.59 6.96
N ALA A 294 11.31 -6.74 7.99
CA ALA A 294 12.07 -6.96 9.22
C ALA A 294 11.60 -8.21 9.99
N GLU A 295 10.29 -8.45 10.08
CA GLU A 295 9.71 -9.66 10.71
C GLU A 295 10.08 -10.93 9.93
N PHE A 296 9.87 -10.94 8.61
CA PHE A 296 10.14 -12.11 7.78
C PHE A 296 11.61 -12.53 7.81
N MET A 297 12.50 -11.56 7.98
CA MET A 297 13.94 -11.75 8.01
C MET A 297 14.49 -12.21 9.37
N GLN A 298 13.64 -12.40 10.38
CA GLN A 298 14.03 -12.93 11.69
C GLN A 298 14.30 -14.45 11.66
N VAL A 299 15.12 -14.92 12.59
CA VAL A 299 15.57 -16.33 12.68
C VAL A 299 14.42 -17.29 12.95
N GLU A 300 13.39 -16.85 13.67
CA GLU A 300 12.19 -17.61 14.00
C GLU A 300 11.41 -18.00 12.74
N ASN A 301 11.55 -17.22 11.66
CA ASN A 301 10.87 -17.44 10.39
C ASN A 301 11.70 -18.25 9.38
N ARG A 302 12.84 -18.85 9.78
CA ARG A 302 13.72 -19.65 8.91
C ARG A 302 13.00 -20.75 8.12
N LEU A 303 11.99 -21.39 8.71
CA LEU A 303 11.20 -22.42 8.02
C LEU A 303 10.48 -21.86 6.77
N LEU A 304 10.10 -20.59 6.79
CA LEU A 304 9.49 -19.93 5.63
C LEU A 304 10.52 -19.68 4.53
N TRP A 305 11.81 -19.60 4.85
CA TRP A 305 12.87 -19.42 3.86
C TRP A 305 13.16 -20.71 3.07
N GLU A 306 12.74 -21.86 3.58
CA GLU A 306 12.77 -23.12 2.84
C GLU A 306 11.55 -23.29 1.91
N THR A 307 10.57 -22.40 2.02
CA THR A 307 9.39 -22.41 1.15
C THR A 307 9.71 -21.74 -0.17
N SER A 308 9.48 -22.44 -1.28
CA SER A 308 9.50 -21.83 -2.62
C SER A 308 8.19 -21.10 -2.88
N PHE A 309 8.24 -19.76 -2.92
CA PHE A 309 7.10 -18.92 -3.24
C PHE A 309 6.95 -18.79 -4.77
N ASP A 310 5.72 -18.87 -5.27
CA ASP A 310 5.47 -18.62 -6.69
C ASP A 310 5.60 -17.12 -6.99
N ILE A 311 5.11 -16.28 -6.08
CA ILE A 311 5.18 -14.82 -6.20
C ILE A 311 5.45 -14.16 -4.84
N ILE A 312 6.42 -13.23 -4.85
CA ILE A 312 6.66 -12.31 -3.74
C ILE A 312 6.30 -10.89 -4.21
N ILE A 313 5.40 -10.25 -3.47
CA ILE A 313 4.98 -8.86 -3.67
C ILE A 313 5.60 -8.02 -2.56
N VAL A 314 6.38 -7.01 -2.91
CA VAL A 314 6.96 -6.08 -1.94
C VAL A 314 6.40 -4.67 -2.15
N GLU A 315 5.64 -4.18 -1.19
CA GLU A 315 5.22 -2.79 -1.07
C GLU A 315 6.35 -1.96 -0.42
N GLU A 316 6.42 -0.67 -0.75
CA GLU A 316 7.48 0.24 -0.27
C GLU A 316 8.88 -0.30 -0.58
N ALA A 317 9.04 -0.95 -1.75
CA ALA A 317 10.28 -1.59 -2.16
C ALA A 317 11.47 -0.62 -2.27
N ASN A 318 11.20 0.69 -2.39
CA ASN A 318 12.21 1.74 -2.29
C ASN A 318 12.89 1.82 -0.92
N ARG A 319 12.41 1.14 0.12
CA ARG A 319 13.10 1.04 1.42
C ARG A 319 13.97 -0.22 1.55
N LEU A 320 13.94 -1.12 0.56
CA LEU A 320 14.75 -2.33 0.58
C LEU A 320 16.24 -2.00 0.49
N HIS A 321 17.03 -2.81 1.19
CA HIS A 321 18.47 -2.91 0.95
C HIS A 321 18.79 -4.03 -0.04
N TRP A 322 19.98 -3.96 -0.65
CA TRP A 322 20.42 -4.94 -1.66
C TRP A 322 20.40 -6.40 -1.16
N ILE A 323 20.79 -6.64 0.08
CA ILE A 323 20.78 -8.00 0.67
C ILE A 323 19.35 -8.53 0.72
N GLN A 324 18.41 -7.71 1.22
CA GLN A 324 17.00 -8.08 1.32
C GLN A 324 16.41 -8.34 -0.07
N LEU A 325 16.71 -7.49 -1.05
CA LEU A 325 16.26 -7.65 -2.43
C LEU A 325 16.76 -8.99 -3.03
N LEU A 326 18.06 -9.26 -2.94
CA LEU A 326 18.66 -10.47 -3.50
C LEU A 326 18.15 -11.73 -2.80
N PHE A 327 17.97 -11.65 -1.48
CA PHE A 327 17.40 -12.73 -0.68
C PHE A 327 15.97 -13.04 -1.13
N LEU A 328 15.10 -12.04 -1.21
CA LEU A 328 13.71 -12.21 -1.65
C LEU A 328 13.62 -12.69 -3.10
N ALA A 329 14.46 -12.16 -4.00
CA ALA A 329 14.55 -12.63 -5.38
C ALA A 329 14.89 -14.13 -5.47
N GLY A 330 15.74 -14.62 -4.55
CA GLY A 330 16.11 -16.03 -4.48
C GLY A 330 15.02 -16.97 -3.99
N LEU A 331 14.12 -16.50 -3.13
CA LEU A 331 13.05 -17.31 -2.53
C LEU A 331 11.80 -17.48 -3.41
N CYS A 332 11.78 -16.85 -4.59
CA CYS A 332 10.61 -16.83 -5.44
C CYS A 332 10.88 -17.17 -6.90
N LYS A 333 9.83 -17.60 -7.59
CA LYS A 333 9.82 -17.66 -9.06
C LYS A 333 9.70 -16.25 -9.63
N LYS A 334 8.67 -15.50 -9.18
CA LYS A 334 8.42 -14.11 -9.59
C LYS A 334 8.53 -13.11 -8.43
N LEU A 335 9.27 -12.03 -8.68
CA LEU A 335 9.37 -10.89 -7.77
C LEU A 335 8.63 -9.67 -8.35
N VAL A 336 7.72 -9.08 -7.58
CA VAL A 336 7.02 -7.85 -7.95
C VAL A 336 7.27 -6.77 -6.91
N LEU A 337 7.86 -5.66 -7.34
CA LEU A 337 8.28 -4.55 -6.49
C LEU A 337 7.41 -3.32 -6.76
N PHE A 338 6.74 -2.83 -5.72
CA PHE A 338 6.00 -1.57 -5.73
C PHE A 338 6.74 -0.55 -4.88
N GLY A 339 7.07 0.62 -5.44
CA GLY A 339 7.83 1.63 -4.71
C GLY A 339 7.55 3.05 -5.18
N GLU A 340 8.18 4.00 -4.51
CA GLU A 340 8.10 5.41 -4.86
C GLU A 340 9.10 5.80 -5.95
N ASP A 341 8.65 6.66 -6.87
CA ASP A 341 9.54 7.33 -7.83
C ASP A 341 10.16 8.55 -7.16
N ILE A 342 11.37 8.39 -6.63
CA ILE A 342 12.08 9.46 -5.91
C ILE A 342 13.12 10.11 -6.83
N PRO A 343 13.09 11.45 -6.99
CA PRO A 343 14.05 12.17 -7.81
C PRO A 343 15.51 11.93 -7.40
N PRO A 344 16.41 11.67 -8.37
CA PRO A 344 17.85 11.52 -8.11
C PRO A 344 18.48 12.72 -7.40
N ARG A 345 17.92 13.93 -7.57
CA ARG A 345 18.39 15.17 -6.91
C ARG A 345 18.34 15.13 -5.38
N TYR A 346 17.58 14.20 -4.80
CA TYR A 346 17.51 14.00 -3.35
C TYR A 346 18.39 12.82 -2.87
N GLY A 347 18.95 12.03 -3.79
CA GLY A 347 19.94 11.02 -3.46
C GLY A 347 21.33 11.64 -3.28
N GLN A 348 22.07 11.20 -2.26
CA GLN A 348 23.50 11.50 -2.16
C GLN A 348 24.32 10.36 -2.76
N PRO A 349 25.11 10.58 -3.83
CA PRO A 349 26.15 9.63 -4.18
C PRO A 349 27.23 9.67 -3.10
N LYS A 350 27.41 8.58 -2.35
CA LYS A 350 28.60 8.42 -1.50
C LYS A 350 29.82 8.18 -2.41
N LYS A 351 31.00 8.66 -1.98
CA LYS A 351 32.26 8.66 -2.74
C LYS A 351 32.60 7.30 -3.42
N SER A 352 33.35 7.41 -4.52
CA SER A 352 33.65 6.40 -5.55
C SER A 352 34.13 5.03 -5.05
N ILE A 353 33.25 4.03 -5.15
CA ILE A 353 33.64 2.62 -5.26
C ILE A 353 33.81 2.29 -6.76
N PRO A 354 34.83 1.52 -7.16
CA PRO A 354 34.99 1.10 -8.55
C PRO A 354 33.83 0.20 -9.03
N TYR A 355 33.47 0.35 -10.30
CA TYR A 355 32.47 -0.47 -10.99
C TYR A 355 32.84 -1.97 -10.94
N PRO A 356 31.88 -2.92 -10.87
CA PRO A 356 30.41 -2.79 -10.85
C PRO A 356 29.78 -2.51 -9.48
N TYR A 357 30.58 -2.31 -8.44
CA TYR A 357 30.12 -2.31 -7.06
C TYR A 357 29.56 -0.97 -6.57
N ASN A 358 29.67 0.08 -7.39
CA ASN A 358 29.01 1.35 -7.14
C ASN A 358 27.48 1.18 -7.08
N CYS A 359 26.90 0.19 -7.76
CA CYS A 359 25.45 -0.06 -7.76
C CYS A 359 24.90 -0.30 -6.34
N LEU A 360 25.71 -0.92 -5.47
CA LEU A 360 25.35 -1.22 -4.08
C LEU A 360 25.28 0.03 -3.18
N GLN A 361 25.85 1.15 -3.63
CA GLN A 361 25.75 2.44 -2.96
C GLN A 361 24.43 3.15 -3.24
N PHE A 362 23.74 2.77 -4.32
CA PHE A 362 22.46 3.34 -4.68
C PHE A 362 21.32 2.57 -4.01
N ASN A 363 20.21 3.27 -3.86
CA ASN A 363 18.94 2.64 -3.52
C ASN A 363 18.60 1.56 -4.57
N CYS A 364 18.41 0.30 -4.14
CA CYS A 364 18.30 -0.81 -5.07
C CYS A 364 17.06 -0.70 -5.98
N PHE A 365 15.94 -0.17 -5.46
CA PHE A 365 14.72 0.03 -6.24
C PHE A 365 14.92 1.08 -7.34
N GLN A 366 15.46 2.25 -6.99
CA GLN A 366 15.73 3.33 -7.97
C GLN A 366 16.77 2.87 -9.02
N TRP A 367 17.76 2.09 -8.60
CA TRP A 367 18.76 1.52 -9.51
C TRP A 367 18.11 0.54 -10.48
N LEU A 368 17.28 -0.40 -10.00
CA LEU A 368 16.54 -1.32 -10.87
C LEU A 368 15.59 -0.57 -11.81
N GLN A 369 14.89 0.45 -11.33
CA GLN A 369 14.00 1.27 -12.16
C GLN A 369 14.73 1.93 -13.34
N SER A 370 16.00 2.31 -13.16
CA SER A 370 16.81 2.97 -14.19
C SER A 370 17.61 2.02 -15.09
N HIS A 371 17.90 0.79 -14.64
CA HIS A 371 18.80 -0.13 -15.36
C HIS A 371 18.11 -1.40 -15.89
N LEU A 372 16.93 -1.78 -15.38
CA LEU A 372 16.20 -2.92 -15.95
C LEU A 372 15.66 -2.58 -17.35
N SER A 373 15.46 -3.63 -18.16
CA SER A 373 14.75 -3.49 -19.43
C SER A 373 13.36 -2.84 -19.23
N PRO A 374 12.92 -1.94 -20.13
CA PRO A 374 11.57 -1.38 -20.10
C PRO A 374 10.45 -2.44 -20.10
N ALA A 375 10.75 -3.68 -20.53
CA ALA A 375 9.83 -4.81 -20.44
C ALA A 375 9.49 -5.24 -19.00
N TYR A 376 10.25 -4.77 -18.00
CA TYR A 376 10.10 -5.13 -16.59
C TYR A 376 9.76 -3.93 -15.69
N VAL A 377 9.71 -2.71 -16.23
CA VAL A 377 9.56 -1.48 -15.46
C VAL A 377 8.37 -0.69 -15.97
N TYR A 378 7.53 -0.22 -15.05
CA TYR A 378 6.42 0.68 -15.36
C TYR A 378 6.30 1.79 -14.32
N THR A 379 6.09 3.03 -14.78
CA THR A 379 5.92 4.19 -13.90
C THR A 379 4.51 4.76 -14.04
N LEU A 380 3.75 4.75 -12.94
CA LEU A 380 2.41 5.32 -12.85
C LEU A 380 2.50 6.85 -12.78
N LYS A 381 1.79 7.54 -13.68
CA LYS A 381 1.81 9.00 -13.83
C LYS A 381 0.47 9.68 -13.55
N GLU A 382 -0.42 9.00 -12.85
CA GLU A 382 -1.74 9.50 -12.49
C GLU A 382 -1.99 9.38 -10.98
N GLN A 383 -2.86 10.22 -10.44
CA GLN A 383 -3.20 10.22 -9.02
C GLN A 383 -4.70 10.37 -8.78
N PHE A 384 -5.18 9.77 -7.71
CA PHE A 384 -6.61 9.61 -7.40
C PHE A 384 -7.03 10.18 -6.04
N ARG A 385 -6.16 10.92 -5.34
CA ARG A 385 -6.40 11.34 -3.95
C ARG A 385 -6.37 12.85 -3.76
N LEU A 386 -5.28 13.49 -4.18
CA LEU A 386 -5.02 14.90 -3.88
C LEU A 386 -5.91 15.78 -4.76
N HIS A 387 -6.52 16.80 -4.17
CA HIS A 387 -7.21 17.83 -4.92
C HIS A 387 -6.26 18.44 -5.96
N SER A 388 -6.76 18.70 -7.17
CA SER A 388 -5.94 19.13 -8.32
C SER A 388 -5.07 20.36 -8.03
N ALA A 389 -5.62 21.37 -7.33
CA ALA A 389 -4.86 22.55 -6.91
C ALA A 389 -3.73 22.26 -5.93
N MET A 390 -3.87 21.26 -5.06
CA MET A 390 -2.81 20.82 -4.15
C MET A 390 -1.78 19.95 -4.88
N ALA A 391 -2.25 19.03 -5.72
CA ALA A 391 -1.40 18.17 -6.56
C ALA A 391 -0.42 18.98 -7.42
N LYS A 392 -0.88 20.10 -8.00
CA LYS A 392 -0.03 21.03 -8.78
C LYS A 392 1.14 21.61 -7.98
N ILE A 393 1.00 21.73 -6.67
CA ILE A 393 2.03 22.29 -5.77
C ILE A 393 2.94 21.16 -5.26
N VAL A 394 2.35 20.04 -4.85
CA VAL A 394 3.05 18.94 -4.19
C VAL A 394 3.86 18.08 -5.17
N TYR A 395 3.30 17.65 -6.29
CA TYR A 395 4.01 16.70 -7.16
C TYR A 395 5.33 17.24 -7.74
N PRO A 396 5.43 18.51 -8.18
CA PRO A 396 6.71 19.06 -8.63
C PRO A 396 7.82 19.02 -7.58
N SER A 397 7.47 19.04 -6.29
CA SER A 397 8.45 18.98 -5.21
C SER A 397 8.94 17.54 -4.96
N ILE A 398 8.09 16.53 -5.14
CA ILE A 398 8.41 15.13 -4.83
C ILE A 398 8.76 14.25 -6.04
N CYS A 399 8.47 14.67 -7.28
CA CYS A 399 8.84 13.92 -8.50
C CYS A 399 9.35 14.82 -9.64
N ASN A 400 9.91 14.19 -10.68
CA ASN A 400 10.51 14.87 -11.85
C ASN A 400 9.64 14.84 -13.11
N HIS A 401 8.43 14.29 -13.01
CA HIS A 401 7.52 14.17 -14.15
C HIS A 401 6.14 14.73 -13.79
N TRP A 402 5.36 15.06 -14.82
CA TRP A 402 3.98 15.46 -14.62
C TRP A 402 3.15 14.31 -14.05
N VAL A 403 2.27 14.62 -13.08
CA VAL A 403 1.30 13.67 -12.51
C VAL A 403 -0.11 14.17 -12.81
N TYR A 404 -0.84 13.39 -13.60
CA TYR A 404 -2.20 13.71 -14.00
C TYR A 404 -3.20 13.43 -12.87
N SER A 405 -4.11 14.37 -12.58
CA SER A 405 -5.13 14.21 -11.55
C SER A 405 -6.41 13.65 -12.14
N GLN A 406 -6.81 12.45 -11.71
CA GLN A 406 -8.05 11.80 -12.13
C GLN A 406 -9.26 12.40 -11.40
N SER A 407 -9.64 13.62 -11.80
CA SER A 407 -10.64 14.47 -11.14
C SER A 407 -12.01 13.82 -10.94
N HIS A 408 -12.39 12.83 -11.76
CA HIS A 408 -13.63 12.05 -11.59
C HIS A 408 -13.67 11.25 -10.29
N TYR A 409 -12.53 10.77 -9.80
CA TYR A 409 -12.43 9.97 -8.57
C TYR A 409 -12.09 10.81 -7.33
N ILE A 410 -11.73 12.08 -7.55
CA ILE A 410 -11.43 13.01 -6.48
C ILE A 410 -12.74 13.67 -6.12
N ASP A 411 -13.18 13.46 -4.88
CA ASP A 411 -14.36 14.13 -4.36
C ASP A 411 -14.12 15.64 -4.31
N ASN A 412 -14.53 16.32 -5.37
CA ASN A 412 -14.57 17.78 -5.45
C ASN A 412 -15.86 18.33 -4.84
N SER A 413 -16.77 17.47 -4.38
CA SER A 413 -17.94 17.95 -3.67
C SER A 413 -17.47 18.59 -2.37
N LEU A 414 -17.95 19.79 -2.13
CA LEU A 414 -17.76 20.52 -0.88
C LEU A 414 -18.45 19.70 0.22
N SER A 415 -17.84 18.61 0.70
CA SER A 415 -18.27 18.00 1.97
C SER A 415 -18.23 19.14 3.00
N GLY A 416 -19.29 19.25 3.81
CA GLY A 416 -19.78 20.48 4.48
C GLY A 416 -18.79 21.35 5.28
N VAL A 417 -17.52 20.95 5.35
CA VAL A 417 -16.38 21.77 5.77
C VAL A 417 -15.92 22.65 4.61
N ASN A 418 -16.65 23.75 4.37
CA ASN A 418 -16.20 24.78 3.46
C ASN A 418 -15.21 25.70 4.20
N LEU A 419 -13.90 25.41 4.12
CA LEU A 419 -12.83 26.33 4.55
C LEU A 419 -12.69 27.50 3.55
N SER A 420 -13.81 28.13 3.15
CA SER A 420 -13.87 29.25 2.19
C SER A 420 -13.00 30.44 2.59
N GLN A 421 -12.69 30.58 3.88
CA GLN A 421 -11.77 31.59 4.41
C GLN A 421 -10.30 31.29 4.07
N ILE A 422 -9.96 30.01 3.81
CA ILE A 422 -8.62 29.56 3.48
C ILE A 422 -8.55 29.34 1.96
N ASN A 423 -8.17 30.40 1.25
CA ASN A 423 -8.08 30.41 -0.22
C ASN A 423 -7.01 29.46 -0.78
N ARG A 424 -6.02 29.06 0.02
CA ARG A 424 -4.90 28.21 -0.41
C ARG A 424 -4.96 26.84 0.27
N ARG A 425 -4.90 25.79 -0.54
CA ARG A 425 -4.98 24.39 -0.06
C ARG A 425 -3.68 23.88 0.57
N VAL A 426 -2.56 24.56 0.33
CA VAL A 426 -1.27 24.28 0.96
C VAL A 426 -0.82 25.52 1.71
N VAL A 427 -0.73 25.40 3.03
CA VAL A 427 -0.38 26.51 3.93
C VAL A 427 0.79 26.09 4.80
N TRP A 428 1.80 26.94 4.86
CA TRP A 428 2.90 26.86 5.80
C TRP A 428 2.69 27.90 6.90
N GLN A 429 2.56 27.43 8.14
CA GLN A 429 2.56 28.26 9.35
C GLN A 429 4.01 28.38 9.81
N ASP A 430 4.59 29.56 9.60
CA ASP A 430 5.97 29.84 9.97
C ASP A 430 6.05 30.05 11.48
N VAL A 431 6.71 29.09 12.15
CA VAL A 431 6.92 29.06 13.59
C VAL A 431 8.43 29.09 13.81
N SER A 432 8.97 30.24 14.21
CA SER A 432 10.41 30.43 14.38
C SER A 432 11.00 29.51 15.44
N ASP A 433 12.13 28.89 15.11
CA ASP A 433 12.90 27.93 15.91
C ASP A 433 13.56 28.56 17.16
N THR A 434 13.38 29.87 17.39
CA THR A 434 13.85 30.56 18.60
C THR A 434 13.13 30.11 19.88
N MET A 435 12.11 29.25 19.77
CA MET A 435 11.43 28.60 20.88
C MET A 435 11.90 27.14 20.96
N VAL A 436 12.87 26.88 21.84
CA VAL A 436 13.57 25.60 22.00
C VAL A 436 12.61 24.42 22.22
N GLY A 437 12.45 23.54 21.22
CA GLY A 437 11.91 22.18 21.38
C GLY A 437 10.69 21.81 20.51
N ASP A 438 10.22 20.57 20.60
CA ASP A 438 9.05 20.05 19.87
C ASP A 438 7.71 20.65 20.38
N LYS A 439 7.68 21.17 21.62
CA LYS A 439 6.46 21.65 22.30
C LYS A 439 5.85 22.93 21.68
N PRO A 440 6.60 24.00 21.38
CA PRO A 440 6.04 25.23 20.80
C PRO A 440 5.34 25.02 19.45
N ILE A 441 5.88 24.16 18.58
CA ILE A 441 5.25 23.82 17.30
C ILE A 441 3.98 23.00 17.55
N ALA A 442 4.02 22.03 18.47
CA ALA A 442 2.84 21.27 18.87
C ALA A 442 1.73 22.18 19.44
N GLU A 443 2.06 23.13 20.31
CA GLU A 443 1.11 24.13 20.84
C GLU A 443 0.49 24.98 19.74
N ASN A 444 1.27 25.38 18.74
CA ASN A 444 0.75 26.14 17.59
C ASN A 444 -0.16 25.32 16.69
N MET A 445 0.20 24.08 16.39
CA MET A 445 -0.66 23.14 15.67
C MET A 445 -2.00 22.98 16.39
N ILE A 446 -1.94 22.80 17.71
CA ILE A 446 -3.11 22.55 18.52
C ILE A 446 -3.99 23.81 18.66
N ARG A 447 -3.41 25.00 18.84
CA ARG A 447 -4.16 26.28 18.80
C ARG A 447 -4.82 26.52 17.45
N PHE A 448 -4.16 26.12 16.35
CA PHE A 448 -4.75 26.21 15.01
C PHE A 448 -5.92 25.23 14.85
N LEU A 449 -5.76 24.00 15.36
CA LEU A 449 -6.83 23.00 15.40
C LEU A 449 -8.06 23.53 16.17
N GLU A 450 -7.87 24.14 17.35
CA GLU A 450 -8.96 24.75 18.12
C GLU A 450 -9.73 25.81 17.33
N LYS A 451 -9.02 26.70 16.62
CA LYS A 451 -9.65 27.73 15.78
C LYS A 451 -10.47 27.09 14.67
N LEU A 452 -9.93 26.06 14.01
CA LEU A 452 -10.66 25.32 12.97
C LEU A 452 -11.94 24.67 13.52
N ILE A 453 -11.87 24.05 14.70
CA ILE A 453 -13.03 23.39 15.32
C ILE A 453 -14.13 24.39 15.67
N ARG A 454 -13.75 25.50 16.34
CA ARG A 454 -14.69 26.54 16.79
C ARG A 454 -15.45 27.16 15.62
N ASN A 455 -14.82 27.25 14.46
CA ASN A 455 -15.42 27.85 13.27
C ASN A 455 -16.35 26.88 12.48
N HIS A 456 -16.36 25.58 12.80
CA HIS A 456 -17.00 24.55 11.97
C HIS A 456 -17.74 23.45 12.79
N ASP A 457 -18.28 23.79 13.96
CA ASP A 457 -19.18 22.96 14.78
C ASP A 457 -18.68 21.52 15.06
N GLY A 458 -17.36 21.31 15.15
CA GLY A 458 -16.75 20.03 15.53
C GLY A 458 -16.88 18.87 14.54
N GLN A 459 -17.67 18.98 13.48
CA GLN A 459 -17.87 17.92 12.47
C GLN A 459 -16.60 17.59 11.67
N VAL A 460 -15.63 18.52 11.64
CA VAL A 460 -14.36 18.38 10.90
C VAL A 460 -13.40 17.37 11.54
N MET A 461 -13.59 16.99 12.81
CA MET A 461 -12.56 16.30 13.58
C MET A 461 -12.18 14.92 13.05
N SER A 462 -13.16 14.15 12.57
CA SER A 462 -12.90 12.85 11.93
C SER A 462 -12.19 12.98 10.58
N GLU A 463 -12.25 14.16 9.97
CA GLU A 463 -11.64 14.46 8.67
C GLU A 463 -10.19 14.97 8.79
N ILE A 464 -9.70 15.26 10.00
CA ILE A 464 -8.36 15.77 10.27
C ILE A 464 -7.42 14.63 10.69
N GLY A 465 -6.15 14.75 10.30
CA GLY A 465 -5.06 13.93 10.81
C GLY A 465 -3.80 14.74 11.09
N MET A 466 -2.98 14.26 12.03
CA MET A 466 -1.69 14.87 12.34
C MET A 466 -0.54 13.91 12.08
N ILE A 467 0.46 14.38 11.34
CA ILE A 467 1.67 13.64 10.99
C ILE A 467 2.86 14.29 11.68
N THR A 468 3.70 13.46 12.29
CA THR A 468 4.99 13.83 12.87
C THR A 468 6.10 13.01 12.22
N PHE A 469 7.35 13.44 12.41
CA PHE A 469 8.52 12.70 11.94
C PHE A 469 9.21 11.90 13.05
N SER A 470 8.88 12.15 14.33
CA SER A 470 9.41 11.38 15.46
C SER A 470 8.32 10.96 16.48
N PRO A 471 8.58 9.90 17.26
CA PRO A 471 7.72 9.55 18.40
C PRO A 471 7.67 10.66 19.46
N THR A 472 8.77 11.36 19.72
CA THR A 472 8.81 12.46 20.70
C THR A 472 7.85 13.59 20.34
N GLN A 473 7.77 13.95 19.06
CA GLN A 473 6.81 14.92 18.55
C GLN A 473 5.37 14.42 18.70
N THR A 474 5.16 13.12 18.47
CA THR A 474 3.84 12.47 18.62
C THR A 474 3.37 12.57 20.07
N ASP A 475 4.26 12.27 21.01
CA ASP A 475 3.98 12.31 22.44
C ASP A 475 3.73 13.75 22.91
N ALA A 476 4.51 14.72 22.43
CA ALA A 476 4.29 16.14 22.73
C ALA A 476 2.90 16.62 22.30
N ILE A 477 2.44 16.25 21.09
CA ILE A 477 1.08 16.58 20.63
C ILE A 477 0.03 15.88 21.52
N LYS A 478 0.23 14.59 21.83
CA LYS A 478 -0.69 13.81 22.67
C LYS A 478 -0.75 14.29 24.13
N GLU A 479 0.32 14.89 24.65
CA GLU A 479 0.37 15.50 25.99
C GLU A 479 -0.47 16.79 26.05
N ILE A 480 -0.44 17.60 24.99
CA ILE A 480 -1.14 18.90 24.94
C ILE A 480 -2.62 18.73 24.58
N LEU A 481 -2.95 17.79 23.70
CA LEU A 481 -4.32 17.61 23.17
C LEU A 481 -5.44 17.48 24.24
N PRO A 482 -5.24 16.78 25.38
CA PRO A 482 -6.24 16.68 26.44
C PRO A 482 -6.54 18.00 27.17
N THR A 483 -5.60 18.97 27.15
CA THR A 483 -5.77 20.26 27.84
C THR A 483 -6.90 21.12 27.23
N ILE A 484 -7.36 20.76 26.04
CA ILE A 484 -8.33 21.52 25.25
C ILE A 484 -9.70 20.86 25.22
N SER A 485 -9.74 19.54 25.05
CA SER A 485 -10.95 18.74 25.28
C SER A 485 -10.60 17.25 25.24
N SER A 486 -11.04 16.52 26.27
CA SER A 486 -10.91 15.06 26.34
C SER A 486 -11.71 14.33 25.25
N ILE A 487 -12.71 14.99 24.65
CA ILE A 487 -13.57 14.42 23.60
C ILE A 487 -12.78 14.21 22.29
N TYR A 488 -11.75 15.02 22.03
CA TYR A 488 -11.03 15.04 20.76
C TYR A 488 -9.97 13.94 20.61
N GLN A 489 -9.55 13.33 21.72
CA GLN A 489 -8.45 12.36 21.75
C GLN A 489 -8.74 11.07 20.97
N ASN A 490 -10.01 10.64 20.95
CA ASN A 490 -10.40 9.37 20.32
C ASN A 490 -10.76 9.52 18.83
N GLN A 491 -10.94 10.74 18.34
CA GLN A 491 -11.37 10.99 16.95
C GLN A 491 -10.21 11.38 16.03
N LEU A 492 -9.19 12.04 16.58
CA LEU A 492 -8.02 12.49 15.84
C LEU A 492 -6.94 11.41 15.78
N PHE A 493 -6.49 11.04 14.58
CA PHE A 493 -5.32 10.18 14.44
C PHE A 493 -4.03 11.03 14.42
N VAL A 494 -3.17 10.79 15.40
CA VAL A 494 -1.83 11.41 15.53
C VAL A 494 -0.79 10.28 15.51
N GLY A 495 0.15 10.35 14.57
CA GLY A 495 1.18 9.33 14.43
C GLY A 495 2.33 9.77 13.53
N THR A 496 3.37 8.95 13.51
CA THR A 496 4.56 9.17 12.67
C THR A 496 4.26 8.91 11.20
N ALA A 497 5.10 9.41 10.30
CA ALA A 497 4.97 9.17 8.86
C ALA A 497 4.81 7.67 8.51
N GLY A 498 5.57 6.77 9.15
CA GLY A 498 5.44 5.32 8.93
C GLY A 498 4.06 4.75 9.30
N GLU A 499 3.48 5.20 10.42
CA GLU A 499 2.13 4.79 10.87
C GLU A 499 1.00 5.35 10.01
N TRP A 500 1.31 6.41 9.25
CA TRP A 500 0.44 7.03 8.26
C TRP A 500 0.50 6.35 6.89
N SER A 501 1.41 5.41 6.67
CA SER A 501 1.45 4.68 5.41
C SER A 501 0.13 3.95 5.15
N GLY A 502 -0.34 4.02 3.90
CA GLY A 502 -1.67 3.54 3.49
C GLY A 502 -2.89 4.33 4.00
N LYS A 503 -2.77 5.21 5.00
CA LYS A 503 -3.88 6.03 5.54
C LYS A 503 -4.03 7.35 4.78
N GLU A 504 -5.21 7.95 4.87
CA GLU A 504 -5.53 9.24 4.27
C GLU A 504 -6.63 9.97 5.05
N ARG A 505 -6.64 11.30 4.96
CA ARG A 505 -7.63 12.20 5.58
C ARG A 505 -7.89 13.40 4.68
N LYS A 506 -9.02 14.09 4.88
CA LYS A 506 -9.35 15.28 4.10
C LYS A 506 -8.35 16.40 4.37
N ILE A 507 -8.05 16.61 5.66
CA ILE A 507 -7.13 17.62 6.15
C ILE A 507 -5.96 16.93 6.86
N ILE A 508 -4.74 17.33 6.51
CA ILE A 508 -3.53 16.87 7.21
C ILE A 508 -2.77 18.07 7.76
N MET A 509 -2.34 17.94 9.01
CA MET A 509 -1.43 18.87 9.67
C MET A 509 -0.11 18.15 9.93
N VAL A 510 0.99 18.72 9.45
CA VAL A 510 2.33 18.12 9.57
C VAL A 510 3.16 18.94 10.54
N ASN A 511 3.69 18.27 11.56
CA ASN A 511 4.70 18.84 12.44
C ASN A 511 6.06 18.75 11.74
N CYS A 512 6.60 19.90 11.33
CA CYS A 512 7.91 20.03 10.71
C CYS A 512 8.96 20.53 11.72
N SER A 513 8.84 20.14 13.00
CA SER A 513 9.88 20.37 14.00
C SER A 513 11.09 19.46 13.79
N GLY A 514 12.24 19.91 14.29
CA GLY A 514 13.49 19.15 14.24
C GLY A 514 14.36 19.45 13.03
N ASN A 515 15.44 18.66 12.89
CA ASN A 515 16.47 18.88 11.89
C ASN A 515 16.11 18.17 10.57
N PRO A 516 15.98 18.90 9.44
CA PRO A 516 15.64 18.32 8.13
C PRO A 516 16.58 17.22 7.64
N LYS A 517 17.82 17.16 8.14
CA LYS A 517 18.79 16.11 7.77
C LYS A 517 18.42 14.73 8.29
N ASP A 518 17.67 14.66 9.39
CA ASP A 518 17.38 13.41 10.08
C ASP A 518 16.08 12.76 9.57
N ILE A 519 15.38 13.43 8.64
CA ILE A 519 14.10 13.02 8.10
C ILE A 519 14.30 12.47 6.69
N SER A 520 13.81 11.25 6.44
CA SER A 520 13.93 10.62 5.13
C SER A 520 13.03 11.30 4.09
N VAL A 521 13.45 11.25 2.81
CA VAL A 521 12.68 11.79 1.69
C VAL A 521 11.35 11.05 1.56
N GLU A 522 11.36 9.75 1.83
CA GLU A 522 10.20 8.88 1.87
C GLU A 522 9.16 9.35 2.90
N ASP A 523 9.59 9.72 4.10
CA ASP A 523 8.69 10.19 5.15
C ASP A 523 8.08 11.56 4.81
N ILE A 524 8.87 12.45 4.20
CA ILE A 524 8.38 13.72 3.66
C ILE A 524 7.34 13.48 2.56
N ASN A 525 7.61 12.57 1.62
CA ASN A 525 6.68 12.23 0.55
C ASN A 525 5.37 11.66 1.11
N ILE A 526 5.45 10.81 2.14
CA ILE A 526 4.26 10.30 2.83
C ILE A 526 3.47 11.49 3.38
N ALA A 527 4.09 12.37 4.17
CA ALA A 527 3.44 13.51 4.80
C ALA A 527 2.73 14.43 3.80
N LEU A 528 3.38 14.74 2.68
CA LEU A 528 2.85 15.62 1.63
C LEU A 528 1.70 15.01 0.82
N THR A 529 1.52 13.68 0.86
CA THR A 529 0.55 12.97 0.00
C THR A 529 -0.60 12.32 0.74
N ARG A 530 -0.72 12.51 2.08
CA ARG A 530 -1.83 11.95 2.87
C ARG A 530 -3.11 12.79 2.83
N ALA A 531 -3.01 14.08 2.54
CA ALA A 531 -4.15 14.98 2.44
C ALA A 531 -4.94 14.70 1.16
N LYS A 532 -6.28 14.77 1.25
CA LYS A 532 -7.14 14.87 0.07
C LYS A 532 -7.35 16.31 -0.36
N ASP A 533 -7.58 17.22 0.59
CA ASP A 533 -8.08 18.56 0.25
C ASP A 533 -7.24 19.72 0.81
N TYR A 534 -6.79 19.62 2.07
CA TYR A 534 -5.96 20.66 2.70
C TYR A 534 -4.73 20.07 3.39
N LEU A 535 -3.60 20.76 3.22
CA LEU A 535 -2.32 20.44 3.83
C LEU A 535 -1.79 21.66 4.58
N PHE A 536 -1.63 21.51 5.90
CA PHE A 536 -1.04 22.51 6.78
C PHE A 536 0.32 22.01 7.28
N LEU A 537 1.36 22.82 7.12
CA LEU A 537 2.72 22.50 7.58
C LEU A 537 3.10 23.51 8.67
N PHE A 538 3.73 23.03 9.74
CA PHE A 538 4.11 23.86 10.88
C PHE A 538 5.60 23.70 11.17
N GLY A 539 6.36 24.77 11.01
CA GLY A 539 7.80 24.76 11.28
C GLY A 539 8.50 26.03 10.84
N ASP A 540 9.80 26.09 11.08
CA ASP A 540 10.62 27.25 10.75
C ASP A 540 10.99 27.26 9.25
N CYS A 541 10.48 28.25 8.52
CA CYS A 541 10.77 28.42 7.09
C CYS A 541 12.27 28.49 6.79
N ASP A 542 13.02 29.26 7.57
CA ASP A 542 14.43 29.54 7.34
C ASP A 542 15.30 28.28 7.51
N VAL A 543 14.93 27.42 8.47
CA VAL A 543 15.57 26.12 8.66
C VAL A 543 15.34 25.26 7.43
N TRP A 544 14.10 25.10 6.99
CA TRP A 544 13.75 24.19 5.88
C TRP A 544 14.26 24.67 4.51
N LEU A 545 14.41 25.98 4.28
CA LEU A 545 14.99 26.54 3.05
C LEU A 545 16.50 26.23 2.89
N ARG A 546 17.21 25.94 3.97
CA ARG A 546 18.66 25.66 3.94
C ARG A 546 19.00 24.24 3.51
N TYR A 547 18.07 23.30 3.56
CA TYR A 547 18.32 21.88 3.29
C TYR A 547 17.71 21.43 1.96
N ASN A 548 18.44 20.63 1.19
CA ASN A 548 17.92 20.07 -0.06
C ASN A 548 16.92 18.95 0.24
N SER A 549 15.63 19.29 0.29
CA SER A 549 14.53 18.36 0.55
C SER A 549 13.31 18.70 -0.30
N PRO A 550 12.31 17.80 -0.40
CA PRO A 550 11.05 18.14 -1.05
C PRO A 550 10.33 19.34 -0.41
N LEU A 551 10.48 19.56 0.90
CA LEU A 551 9.89 20.71 1.58
C LEU A 551 10.52 22.04 1.15
N LYS A 552 11.83 22.07 0.87
CA LYS A 552 12.47 23.25 0.26
C LYS A 552 11.87 23.56 -1.11
N ALA A 553 11.73 22.55 -1.98
CA ALA A 553 11.13 22.73 -3.30
C ALA A 553 9.66 23.18 -3.20
N LEU A 554 8.91 22.68 -2.21
CA LEU A 554 7.55 23.11 -1.91
C LEU A 554 7.49 24.59 -1.51
N LEU A 555 8.36 25.03 -0.59
CA LEU A 555 8.40 26.40 -0.07
C LEU A 555 8.69 27.46 -1.15
N TYR A 556 9.46 27.11 -2.20
CA TYR A 556 9.68 28.00 -3.34
C TYR A 556 8.48 28.13 -4.29
N HIS A 557 7.45 27.30 -4.13
CA HIS A 557 6.30 27.33 -5.02
C HIS A 557 5.39 28.54 -4.69
N PRO A 558 5.08 29.43 -5.64
CA PRO A 558 4.42 30.72 -5.36
C PRO A 558 2.98 30.59 -4.83
N ALA A 559 2.34 29.45 -5.10
CA ALA A 559 0.98 29.15 -4.64
C ALA A 559 0.91 28.63 -3.18
N VAL A 560 2.04 28.40 -2.50
CA VAL A 560 2.06 28.05 -1.07
C VAL A 560 1.78 29.31 -0.25
N SER A 561 0.79 29.28 0.65
CA SER A 561 0.58 30.37 1.61
C SER A 561 1.67 30.28 2.69
N GLN A 562 2.44 31.34 2.91
CA GLN A 562 3.34 31.43 4.06
C GLN A 562 2.74 32.41 5.05
N GLU A 563 2.28 31.91 6.19
CA GLU A 563 1.63 32.69 7.24
C GLU A 563 2.56 32.75 8.43
N ARG A 564 3.14 33.92 8.67
CA ARG A 564 4.00 34.16 9.83
C ARG A 564 3.14 34.57 11.00
N GLN A 565 3.17 33.80 12.09
CA GLN A 565 2.57 34.26 13.33
C GLN A 565 3.42 35.39 13.90
N VAL A 566 2.88 36.61 13.88
CA VAL A 566 3.43 37.72 14.65
C VAL A 566 3.10 37.42 16.11
N VAL A 567 4.12 37.10 16.91
CA VAL A 567 3.99 37.09 18.36
C VAL A 567 3.71 38.54 18.77
N ILE A 568 2.47 38.83 19.18
CA ILE A 568 2.08 40.11 19.79
C ILE A 568 2.37 40.05 21.28
#